data_AF-A0A5B0LVZ1-F1
#
_entry.id   AF-A0A5B0LVZ1-F1
#
_cell.length_a   1.000
_cell.length_b   1.000
_cell.length_c   1.000
_cell.angle_alpha   90.00
_cell.angle_beta   90.00
_cell.angle_gamma   90.00
#
_symmetry.space_group_name_H-M   'P 1'
#
loop_
_entity.id
_entity.type
_entity.pdbx_description
1 polymer ?
#
loop_
_entity_poly.entity_id
_entity_poly.type
_entity_poly.pdbx_seq_one_letter_code
_entity_poly.pdbx_strand_id
1 'polypeptide(L)'
;MGMEREQIFIDPFKGPSAVLFIKAFTLWSIYPEIIFLTGWTTLLVLLDEHVSALSLKLPPTILTVLGTVIGFVLSYRTSSAYERYTDGRKQWSTIVHVSRTLTCLVWSHCPYPLRLPTASQPATETEKLRGIIEKKTFINLIEGFAVSLKHYLRGEHGIFYEDLYRKSTRFLIKRLTDL
;
A
#
# COMPACT_ATOMS: atom_id res chain seq x y z
N MET A 1 -12.71 -28.62 3.24
CA MET A 1 -12.56 -28.16 1.84
C MET A 1 -11.72 -26.91 1.88
N GLY A 2 -10.40 -27.10 1.78
CA GLY A 2 -9.39 -26.11 2.14
C GLY A 2 -9.33 -24.95 1.15
N MET A 3 -9.58 -23.75 1.65
CA MET A 3 -9.16 -22.53 0.98
C MET A 3 -7.74 -22.21 1.41
N GLU A 4 -6.76 -22.96 0.89
CA GLU A 4 -5.42 -22.40 0.74
C GLU A 4 -5.52 -21.32 -0.33
N ARG A 5 -5.88 -20.11 0.12
CA ARG A 5 -5.67 -18.89 -0.66
C ARG A 5 -4.16 -18.77 -0.73
N GLU A 6 -3.57 -19.16 -1.86
CA GLU A 6 -2.18 -18.87 -2.19
C GLU A 6 -1.90 -17.42 -1.78
N GLN A 7 -1.22 -17.25 -0.65
CA GLN A 7 -0.65 -15.97 -0.29
C GLN A 7 0.47 -15.79 -1.29
N ILE A 8 0.16 -15.13 -2.40
CA ILE A 8 1.15 -14.65 -3.35
C ILE A 8 1.99 -13.64 -2.57
N PHE A 9 3.04 -14.18 -1.95
CA PHE A 9 4.10 -13.43 -1.31
C PHE A 9 4.78 -12.63 -2.42
N ILE A 10 4.29 -11.40 -2.63
CA ILE A 10 4.94 -10.45 -3.51
C ILE A 10 6.18 -9.99 -2.76
N ASP A 11 7.26 -10.75 -2.93
CA ASP A 11 8.62 -10.35 -2.62
C ASP A 11 8.93 -9.06 -3.38
N PRO A 12 9.06 -7.89 -2.72
CA PRO A 12 9.38 -6.64 -3.41
C PRO A 12 10.85 -6.58 -3.90
N PHE A 13 11.66 -7.61 -3.60
CA PHE A 13 13.10 -7.66 -3.89
C PHE A 13 13.53 -8.82 -4.82
N LYS A 14 12.61 -9.73 -5.22
CA LYS A 14 12.84 -10.61 -6.36
C LYS A 14 12.28 -9.93 -7.61
N GLY A 15 13.08 -9.82 -8.66
CA GLY A 15 12.63 -9.27 -9.93
C GLY A 15 11.32 -9.94 -10.37
N PRO A 16 10.31 -9.18 -10.83
CA PRO A 16 9.02 -9.76 -11.15
C PRO A 16 9.20 -10.82 -12.24
N SER A 17 8.67 -12.02 -12.01
CA SER A 17 8.57 -13.01 -13.09
C SER A 17 7.77 -12.37 -14.23
N ALA A 18 8.18 -12.59 -15.48
CA ALA A 18 7.51 -12.01 -16.64
C ALA A 18 5.99 -12.29 -16.63
N VAL A 19 5.57 -13.42 -16.06
CA VAL A 19 4.18 -13.81 -15.87
C VAL A 19 3.41 -12.87 -14.93
N LEU A 20 4.04 -12.39 -13.86
CA LEU A 20 3.44 -11.42 -12.93
C LEU A 20 3.30 -10.04 -13.59
N PHE A 21 4.29 -9.65 -14.40
CA PHE A 21 4.24 -8.43 -15.19
C PHE A 21 3.15 -8.47 -16.26
N ILE A 22 2.99 -9.61 -16.95
CA ILE A 22 1.93 -9.85 -17.93
C ILE A 22 0.55 -9.85 -17.26
N LYS A 23 0.42 -10.47 -16.07
CA LYS A 23 -0.84 -10.50 -15.30
C LYS A 23 -1.22 -9.14 -14.71
N ALA A 24 -0.23 -8.27 -14.48
CA ALA A 24 -0.43 -6.88 -14.06
C ALA A 24 -0.84 -5.96 -15.20
N PHE A 25 -0.74 -6.40 -16.46
CA PHE A 25 -1.11 -5.59 -17.61
C PHE A 25 -2.63 -5.51 -17.74
N THR A 26 -3.19 -4.31 -17.57
CA THR A 26 -4.64 -4.04 -17.64
C THR A 26 -5.28 -4.42 -18.97
N LEU A 27 -4.47 -4.60 -20.03
CA LEU A 27 -4.91 -5.06 -21.35
C LEU A 27 -5.67 -6.38 -21.31
N TRP A 28 -5.29 -7.33 -20.45
CA TRP A 28 -6.01 -8.60 -20.41
C TRP A 28 -7.46 -8.44 -19.92
N SER A 29 -7.70 -7.41 -19.09
CA SER A 29 -9.04 -7.08 -18.60
C SER A 29 -9.85 -6.29 -19.62
N ILE A 30 -9.21 -5.46 -20.44
CA ILE A 30 -9.89 -4.55 -21.39
C ILE A 30 -10.11 -5.21 -22.77
N TYR A 31 -9.29 -6.22 -23.11
CA TYR A 31 -9.38 -6.95 -24.38
C TYR A 31 -10.77 -7.48 -24.75
N PRO A 32 -11.58 -8.11 -23.86
CA PRO A 32 -12.92 -8.56 -24.22
C PRO A 32 -13.87 -7.40 -24.58
N GLU A 33 -13.74 -6.25 -23.92
CA GLU A 33 -14.56 -5.06 -24.21
C GLU A 33 -14.20 -4.48 -25.59
N ILE A 34 -12.91 -4.45 -25.95
CA ILE A 34 -12.46 -3.98 -27.26
C ILE A 34 -12.99 -4.89 -28.37
N ILE A 35 -12.84 -6.21 -28.25
CA ILE A 35 -13.36 -7.16 -29.26
C ILE A 35 -14.86 -6.99 -29.43
N PHE A 36 -15.60 -6.88 -28.33
CA PHE A 36 -17.05 -6.71 -28.36
C PHE A 36 -17.44 -5.42 -29.11
N LEU A 37 -16.80 -4.29 -28.79
CA LEU A 37 -17.06 -3.02 -29.46
C LEU A 37 -16.67 -3.06 -30.94
N THR A 38 -15.52 -3.63 -31.29
CA THR A 38 -15.09 -3.78 -32.69
C THR A 38 -16.04 -4.68 -33.49
N GLY A 39 -16.49 -5.79 -32.89
CA GLY A 39 -17.49 -6.67 -33.49
C GLY A 39 -18.83 -5.97 -33.70
N TRP A 40 -19.28 -5.20 -32.71
CA TRP A 40 -20.50 -4.40 -32.80
C TRP A 40 -20.42 -3.34 -33.91
N THR A 41 -19.34 -2.58 -33.99
CA THR A 41 -19.16 -1.57 -35.06
C THR A 41 -19.07 -2.22 -36.44
N THR A 42 -18.40 -3.37 -36.55
CA THR A 42 -18.30 -4.12 -37.82
C THR A 42 -19.67 -4.62 -38.27
N LEU A 43 -20.49 -5.15 -37.35
CA LEU A 43 -21.85 -5.59 -37.63
C LEU A 43 -22.75 -4.42 -38.08
N LEU A 44 -22.66 -3.26 -37.45
CA LEU A 44 -23.42 -2.07 -37.87
C LEU A 44 -23.05 -1.60 -39.28
N VAL A 45 -21.77 -1.62 -39.63
CA VAL A 45 -21.30 -1.25 -40.99
C VAL A 45 -21.83 -2.23 -42.04
N LEU A 46 -21.78 -3.53 -41.76
CA LEU A 46 -22.30 -4.56 -42.68
C LEU A 46 -23.82 -4.43 -42.88
N LEU A 47 -24.58 -4.08 -41.84
CA LEU A 47 -26.02 -3.87 -41.93
C LEU A 47 -26.40 -2.63 -42.74
N ASP A 48 -25.65 -1.53 -42.61
CA ASP A 48 -25.86 -0.30 -43.38
C ASP A 48 -25.61 -0.53 -44.88
N GLU A 49 -24.59 -1.32 -45.23
CA GLU A 49 -24.27 -1.65 -46.63
C GLU A 49 -25.27 -2.61 -47.28
N HIS A 50 -25.73 -3.66 -46.57
CA HIS A 50 -26.63 -4.68 -47.15
C HIS A 50 -28.12 -4.33 -47.10
N VAL A 51 -28.54 -3.42 -46.22
CA VAL A 51 -29.96 -3.06 -46.04
C VAL A 51 -30.17 -1.58 -46.41
N SER A 52 -30.29 -1.30 -47.70
CA SER A 52 -30.50 0.07 -48.21
C SER A 52 -31.79 0.75 -47.71
N ALA A 53 -32.72 -0.01 -47.13
CA ALA A 53 -33.94 0.51 -46.50
C ALA A 53 -33.68 1.16 -45.12
N LEU A 54 -32.52 0.93 -44.50
CA LEU A 54 -32.18 1.40 -43.16
C LEU A 54 -31.04 2.44 -43.24
N SER A 55 -31.30 3.61 -43.78
CA SER A 55 -30.30 4.70 -43.81
C SER A 55 -30.01 5.24 -42.40
N LEU A 56 -29.01 4.69 -41.70
CA LEU A 56 -28.59 5.12 -40.36
C LEU A 56 -27.72 6.39 -40.43
N LYS A 57 -28.31 7.51 -40.85
CA LYS A 57 -27.64 8.82 -40.85
C LYS A 57 -27.72 9.47 -39.48
N LEU A 58 -26.75 9.17 -38.63
CA LEU A 58 -26.57 9.87 -37.35
C LEU A 58 -25.95 11.26 -37.58
N PRO A 59 -26.54 12.33 -37.03
CA PRO A 59 -25.95 13.67 -37.14
C PRO A 59 -24.65 13.75 -36.32
N PRO A 60 -23.55 14.29 -36.89
CA PRO A 60 -22.24 14.33 -36.25
C PRO A 60 -22.24 15.17 -34.95
N THR A 61 -23.21 16.07 -34.79
CA THR A 61 -23.40 16.89 -33.60
C THR A 61 -23.62 16.06 -32.33
N ILE A 62 -24.34 14.94 -32.42
CA ILE A 62 -24.57 14.08 -31.24
C ILE A 62 -23.27 13.39 -30.83
N LEU A 63 -22.46 12.95 -31.81
CA LEU A 63 -21.17 12.31 -31.56
C LEU A 63 -20.17 13.28 -30.91
N THR A 64 -20.09 14.53 -31.40
CA THR A 64 -19.18 15.53 -30.83
C THR A 64 -19.58 15.93 -29.42
N VAL A 65 -20.87 16.14 -29.14
CA VAL A 65 -21.36 16.47 -27.80
C VAL A 65 -21.13 15.32 -26.82
N LEU A 66 -21.38 14.08 -27.22
CA LEU A 66 -21.10 12.91 -26.37
C LEU A 66 -19.59 12.76 -26.11
N GLY A 67 -18.75 12.94 -27.14
CA GLY A 67 -17.30 12.87 -27.01
C GLY A 67 -16.73 13.91 -26.06
N THR A 68 -17.21 15.16 -26.13
CA THR A 68 -16.75 16.23 -25.24
C THR A 68 -17.17 15.97 -23.79
N VAL A 69 -18.40 15.52 -23.55
CA VAL A 69 -18.88 15.18 -22.20
C VAL A 69 -18.10 14.00 -21.61
N ILE A 70 -17.85 12.94 -22.39
CA ILE A 70 -17.06 11.78 -21.92
C ILE A 70 -15.62 12.21 -21.61
N GLY A 71 -15.00 13.03 -22.47
CA GLY A 71 -13.66 13.55 -22.24
C GLY A 71 -13.56 14.41 -20.98
N PHE A 72 -14.56 15.26 -20.74
CA PHE A 72 -14.66 16.06 -19.52
C PHE A 72 -14.76 15.17 -18.28
N VAL A 73 -15.69 14.22 -18.27
CA VAL A 73 -15.90 13.29 -17.14
C VAL A 73 -14.64 12.46 -16.85
N LEU A 74 -13.98 11.93 -17.87
CA LEU A 74 -12.74 11.17 -17.72
C LEU A 74 -11.62 12.03 -17.11
N SER A 75 -11.53 13.30 -17.51
CA SER A 75 -10.57 14.25 -16.95
C SER A 75 -10.78 14.47 -15.46
N TYR A 76 -12.03 14.74 -15.01
CA TYR A 76 -12.32 14.86 -13.56
C TYR A 76 -12.04 13.59 -12.79
N ARG A 77 -12.43 12.43 -13.33
CA ARG A 77 -12.18 11.13 -12.70
C ARG A 77 -10.69 10.90 -12.51
N THR A 78 -9.89 11.15 -13.55
CA THR A 78 -8.44 10.97 -13.53
C THR A 78 -7.77 11.97 -12.58
N SER A 79 -8.21 13.24 -12.61
CA SER A 79 -7.71 14.29 -11.72
C SER A 79 -7.96 13.96 -10.24
N SER A 80 -9.19 13.60 -9.87
CA SER A 80 -9.52 13.25 -8.47
C SER A 80 -8.79 11.98 -8.01
N ALA A 81 -8.64 10.97 -8.88
CA ALA A 81 -7.85 9.78 -8.57
C ALA A 81 -6.36 10.12 -8.34
N TYR A 82 -5.80 11.04 -9.14
CA TYR A 82 -4.43 11.48 -9.01
C TYR A 82 -4.19 12.26 -7.71
N GLU A 83 -5.09 13.19 -7.35
CA GLU A 83 -5.02 13.92 -6.08
C GLU A 83 -4.98 12.95 -4.89
N ARG A 84 -5.92 12.00 -4.84
CA ARG A 84 -5.96 10.96 -3.78
C ARG A 84 -4.68 10.14 -3.71
N TYR A 85 -4.12 9.76 -4.86
CA TYR A 85 -2.84 9.05 -4.91
C TYR A 85 -1.69 9.90 -4.34
N THR A 86 -1.64 11.18 -4.70
CA THR A 86 -0.61 12.09 -4.20
C THR A 86 -0.75 12.34 -2.70
N ASP A 87 -1.98 12.48 -2.21
CA ASP A 87 -2.25 12.71 -0.79
C ASP A 87 -1.91 11.47 0.05
N GLY A 88 -2.21 10.27 -0.44
CA GLY A 88 -1.76 9.03 0.19
C GLY A 88 -0.23 8.95 0.29
N ARG A 89 0.50 9.32 -0.76
CA ARG A 89 1.98 9.38 -0.73
C ARG A 89 2.50 10.42 0.25
N LYS A 90 1.89 11.60 0.32
CA LYS A 90 2.26 12.64 1.29
C LYS A 90 2.08 12.13 2.72
N GLN A 91 0.93 11.54 3.04
CA GLN A 91 0.64 10.98 4.36
C GLN A 91 1.62 9.89 4.77
N TRP A 92 1.95 8.97 3.85
CA TRP A 92 2.96 7.93 4.12
C TRP A 92 4.34 8.53 4.42
N SER A 93 4.75 9.55 3.67
CA SER A 93 6.00 10.29 3.94
C SER A 93 6.00 10.95 5.31
N THR A 94 4.88 11.59 5.68
CA THR A 94 4.70 12.19 7.01
C THR A 94 4.84 11.16 8.12
N ILE A 95 4.25 9.96 7.98
CA ILE A 95 4.38 8.87 8.97
C ILE A 95 5.85 8.47 9.14
N VAL A 96 6.59 8.29 8.04
CA VAL A 96 8.02 7.95 8.10
C VAL A 96 8.82 9.06 8.78
N HIS A 97 8.53 10.32 8.46
CA HIS A 97 9.20 11.46 9.05
C HIS A 97 8.95 11.55 10.56
N VAL A 98 7.68 11.49 10.99
CA VAL A 98 7.30 11.55 12.40
C VAL A 98 7.91 10.39 13.19
N SER A 99 7.87 9.16 12.66
CA SER A 99 8.49 8.00 13.32
C SER A 99 10.00 8.16 13.53
N ARG A 100 10.72 8.73 12.56
CA ARG A 100 12.16 9.05 12.70
C ARG A 100 12.39 10.13 13.74
N THR A 101 11.61 11.22 13.69
CA THR A 101 11.71 12.31 14.66
C THR A 101 11.43 11.82 16.09
N LEU A 102 10.39 11.01 16.29
CA LEU A 102 10.08 10.39 17.59
C LEU A 102 11.22 9.50 18.08
N THR A 103 11.81 8.70 17.20
CA THR A 103 12.97 7.85 17.52
C THR A 103 14.16 8.69 18.00
N CYS A 104 14.47 9.78 17.30
CA CYS A 104 15.54 10.72 17.69
C CYS A 104 15.23 11.41 19.03
N LEU A 105 13.98 11.82 19.25
CA LEU A 105 13.52 12.46 20.48
C LEU A 105 13.69 11.53 21.69
N VAL A 106 13.22 10.29 21.57
CA VAL A 106 13.41 9.27 22.61
C VAL A 106 14.88 8.92 22.79
N TRP A 107 15.66 8.92 21.71
CA TRP A 107 17.10 8.71 21.80
C TRP A 107 17.80 9.80 22.63
N SER A 108 17.42 11.07 22.47
CA SER A 108 18.08 12.19 23.14
C SER A 108 17.53 12.49 24.53
N HIS A 109 16.22 12.40 24.74
CA HIS A 109 15.57 12.88 25.97
C HIS A 109 15.38 11.81 27.05
N CYS A 110 15.54 10.52 26.73
CA CYS A 110 15.39 9.44 27.71
C CYS A 110 16.75 9.13 28.38
N PRO A 111 16.94 9.49 29.67
CA PRO A 111 18.15 9.15 30.41
C PRO A 111 18.20 7.64 30.69
N TYR A 112 19.41 7.07 30.72
CA TYR A 112 19.63 5.64 30.99
C TYR A 112 19.19 5.19 32.39
N PRO A 113 19.38 5.96 33.48
CA PRO A 113 18.81 5.58 34.77
C PRO A 113 17.32 5.93 34.83
N LEU A 114 16.48 4.95 35.18
CA LEU A 114 15.03 5.13 35.40
C LEU A 114 14.70 6.00 36.62
N ARG A 115 15.70 6.35 37.42
CA ARG A 115 15.61 7.22 38.61
C ARG A 115 16.57 8.40 38.45
N LEU A 116 16.19 9.57 38.97
CA LEU A 116 17.09 10.70 39.09
C LEU A 116 18.26 10.29 40.01
N PRO A 117 19.53 10.33 39.56
CA PRO A 117 20.66 9.99 40.41
C PRO A 117 20.66 10.94 41.61
N THR A 118 20.38 10.41 42.80
CA THR A 118 20.47 11.18 44.05
C THR A 118 21.84 10.90 44.65
N ALA A 119 22.50 11.91 45.24
CA ALA A 119 23.86 11.78 45.78
C ALA A 119 24.02 10.65 46.82
N SER A 120 22.92 10.16 47.39
CA SER A 120 22.87 9.05 48.35
C SER A 120 22.88 7.64 47.72
N GLN A 121 22.53 7.47 46.44
CA GLN A 121 22.48 6.17 45.77
C GLN A 121 22.95 6.30 44.30
N PRO A 122 24.20 5.93 43.97
CA PRO A 122 24.66 5.91 42.58
C PRO A 122 23.90 4.83 41.78
N ALA A 123 23.62 5.12 40.51
CA ALA A 123 22.86 4.22 39.63
C ALA A 123 23.57 2.86 39.49
N THR A 124 22.86 1.79 39.84
CA THR A 124 23.40 0.42 39.75
C THR A 124 23.53 0.03 38.27
N GLU A 125 24.58 -0.73 37.89
CA GLU A 125 24.79 -1.19 36.50
C GLU A 125 23.55 -1.90 35.92
N THR A 126 22.83 -2.66 36.75
CA THR A 126 21.58 -3.34 36.38
C THR A 126 20.46 -2.38 35.96
N GLU A 127 20.41 -1.17 36.52
CA GLU A 127 19.39 -0.15 36.22
C GLU A 127 19.67 0.55 34.90
N LYS A 128 20.95 0.83 34.62
CA LYS A 128 21.39 1.35 33.32
C LYS A 128 21.05 0.37 32.20
N LEU A 129 21.27 -0.93 32.42
CA LEU A 129 20.92 -1.98 31.47
C LEU A 129 19.41 -2.03 31.20
N ARG A 130 18.58 -1.91 32.24
CA ARG A 130 17.11 -1.84 32.10
C ARG A 130 16.67 -0.63 31.27
N GLY A 131 17.23 0.56 31.51
CA GLY A 131 16.92 1.75 30.71
C GLY A 131 17.31 1.61 29.23
N ILE A 132 18.45 0.97 28.93
CA ILE A 132 18.85 0.67 27.54
C ILE A 132 17.85 -0.30 26.88
N ILE A 133 17.39 -1.32 27.62
CA ILE A 133 16.42 -2.31 27.13
C ILE A 133 15.08 -1.64 26.81
N GLU A 134 14.54 -0.85 27.73
CA GLU A 134 13.26 -0.14 27.53
C GLU A 134 13.33 0.85 26.35
N LYS A 135 14.42 1.60 26.25
CA LYS A 135 14.68 2.51 25.12
C LYS A 135 14.70 1.77 23.78
N LYS A 136 15.41 0.64 23.70
CA LYS A 136 15.43 -0.21 22.49
C LYS A 136 14.04 -0.80 22.19
N THR A 137 13.27 -1.16 23.22
CA THR A 137 11.89 -1.65 23.07
C THR A 137 11.02 -0.62 22.37
N PHE A 138 11.09 0.64 22.84
CA PHE A 138 10.27 1.72 22.32
C PHE A 138 10.57 2.00 20.85
N ILE A 139 11.85 2.05 20.49
CA ILE A 139 12.29 2.25 19.10
C ILE A 139 11.79 1.10 18.20
N ASN A 140 11.90 -0.14 18.68
CA ASN A 140 11.43 -1.31 17.95
C ASN A 140 9.90 -1.31 17.77
N LEU A 141 9.15 -0.78 18.75
CA LEU A 141 7.70 -0.64 18.65
C LEU A 141 7.29 0.40 17.60
N ILE A 142 7.98 1.56 17.54
CA ILE A 142 7.77 2.58 16.50
C ILE A 142 8.04 1.98 15.12
N GLU A 143 9.12 1.21 14.98
CA GLU A 143 9.45 0.53 13.73
C GLU A 143 8.42 -0.52 13.35
N GLY A 144 7.93 -1.30 14.33
CA GLY A 144 6.88 -2.30 14.16
C GLY A 144 5.55 -1.69 13.71
N PHE A 145 5.18 -0.51 14.23
CA PHE A 145 3.97 0.22 13.83
C PHE A 145 3.92 0.51 12.33
N ALA A 146 5.03 0.98 11.74
CA ALA A 146 5.10 1.26 10.31
C ALA A 146 4.89 -0.01 9.46
N VAL A 147 5.44 -1.14 9.90
CA VAL A 147 5.26 -2.45 9.24
C VAL A 147 3.82 -2.94 9.37
N SER A 148 3.24 -2.87 10.57
CA SER A 148 1.84 -3.26 10.77
C SER A 148 0.88 -2.41 9.95
N LEU A 149 1.15 -1.10 9.84
CA LEU A 149 0.34 -0.18 9.06
C LEU A 149 0.39 -0.52 7.55
N LYS A 150 1.56 -0.89 7.03
CA LYS A 150 1.71 -1.38 5.64
C LYS A 150 0.80 -2.59 5.37
N HIS A 151 0.81 -3.60 6.24
CA HIS A 151 0.00 -4.80 6.05
C HIS A 151 -1.50 -4.51 6.22
N TYR A 152 -1.85 -3.65 7.18
CA TYR A 152 -3.22 -3.18 7.37
C TYR A 152 -3.78 -2.49 6.10
N LEU A 153 -3.00 -1.59 5.50
CA LEU A 153 -3.40 -0.88 4.26
C LEU A 153 -3.50 -1.80 3.04
N ARG A 154 -2.82 -2.95 3.04
CA ARG A 154 -2.91 -3.96 1.96
C ARG A 154 -4.09 -4.91 2.13
N GLY A 155 -4.84 -4.84 3.24
CA GLY A 155 -5.87 -5.83 3.57
C GLY A 155 -5.30 -7.22 3.87
N GLU A 156 -3.99 -7.30 4.14
CA GLU A 156 -3.29 -8.52 4.53
C GLU A 156 -3.50 -8.69 6.05
N HIS A 157 -4.59 -9.36 6.43
CA HIS A 157 -4.90 -9.63 7.84
C HIS A 157 -4.18 -10.89 8.33
N GLY A 158 -3.24 -10.72 9.26
CA GLY A 158 -2.48 -11.83 9.85
C GLY A 158 -1.37 -11.33 10.77
N ILE A 159 -0.92 -12.19 11.69
CA ILE A 159 0.23 -11.92 12.59
C ILE A 159 1.54 -12.54 12.09
N PHE A 160 1.45 -13.46 11.11
CA PHE A 160 2.56 -14.31 10.70
C PHE A 160 3.39 -13.72 9.54
N TYR A 161 3.85 -12.47 9.67
CA TYR A 161 4.71 -11.85 8.65
C TYR A 161 6.18 -11.89 9.09
N GLU A 162 7.07 -12.39 8.23
CA GLU A 162 8.54 -12.44 8.48
C GLU A 162 9.11 -11.05 8.84
N ASP A 163 8.61 -10.00 8.19
CA ASP A 163 8.98 -8.60 8.42
C ASP A 163 8.65 -8.13 9.86
N LEU A 164 7.58 -8.67 10.45
CA LEU A 164 7.12 -8.33 11.80
C LEU A 164 7.94 -9.11 12.85
N TYR A 165 8.24 -10.38 12.58
CA TYR A 165 8.98 -11.25 13.49
C TYR A 165 10.45 -10.87 13.62
N ARG A 166 11.12 -10.50 12.52
CA ARG A 166 12.55 -10.12 12.60
C ARG A 166 12.80 -9.01 13.62
N LYS A 167 11.85 -8.08 13.78
CA LYS A 167 11.92 -6.94 14.70
C LYS A 167 11.33 -7.24 16.07
N SER A 168 10.12 -7.79 16.13
CA SER A 168 9.39 -7.97 17.40
C SER A 168 9.81 -9.19 18.22
N THR A 169 9.95 -10.38 17.59
CA THR A 169 10.14 -11.64 18.34
C THR A 169 11.48 -11.76 19.04
N ARG A 170 12.56 -11.20 18.46
CA ARG A 170 13.89 -11.27 19.11
C ARG A 170 13.89 -10.59 20.48
N PHE A 171 13.00 -9.62 20.68
CA PHE A 171 12.85 -8.88 21.92
C PHE A 171 11.82 -9.49 22.87
N LEU A 172 10.62 -9.83 22.37
CA LEU A 172 9.55 -10.44 23.18
C LEU A 172 9.94 -11.80 23.75
N ILE A 173 10.63 -12.65 22.97
CA ILE A 173 11.11 -13.95 23.44
C ILE A 173 12.10 -13.74 24.59
N LYS A 174 13.06 -12.82 24.42
CA LYS A 174 14.05 -12.51 25.47
C LYS A 174 13.38 -12.01 26.75
N ARG A 175 12.37 -11.17 26.64
CA ARG A 175 11.61 -10.65 27.79
C ARG A 175 10.76 -11.70 28.51
N LEU A 176 10.24 -12.70 27.79
CA LEU A 176 9.50 -13.83 28.36
C LEU A 176 10.40 -14.90 28.98
N THR A 177 11.66 -15.02 28.52
CA THR A 177 12.66 -15.91 29.12
C THR A 177 13.30 -15.30 30.37
N ASP A 178 13.30 -13.97 30.49
CA ASP A 178 13.85 -13.22 31.64
C ASP A 178 12.80 -12.97 32.77
N LEU A 179 11.59 -13.52 32.66
CA LEU A 179 10.51 -13.53 33.67
C LEU A 179 10.43 -14.89 34.36
#